data_AF-A0A0Q1AC00-F1
#
_entry.id   AF-A0A0Q1AC00-F1
#
_cell.length_a   1.000
_cell.length_b   1.000
_cell.length_c   1.000
_cell.angle_alpha   90.00
_cell.angle_beta   90.00
_cell.angle_gamma   90.00
#
_symmetry.space_group_name_H-M   'P 1'
#
loop_
_entity.id
_entity.type
_entity.pdbx_description
1 polymer ?
#
loop_
_entity_poly.entity_id
_entity_poly.type
_entity_poly.pdbx_seq_one_letter_code
_entity_poly.pdbx_strand_id
1 'polypeptide(L)'
;MVDNVVVSKNDIANSAMDGIRLFRCDNSNIWSNRILNSTADGIHIIRSTGTTVSDNDILGSGEYGVQVLDQSTQNLFLSNLIQNSGLGGIYLFDGDLNLIMSNALIDNNKFNGRDNGGNRWAGNYYSDFECDEMVGTMVCAEAYEIYGQRGLITLDHRPFINYHVILGR
;
A
#
# COMPACT_ATOMS: atom_id res chain seq x y z
N MET A 1 -2.39 24.17 0.73
CA MET A 1 -2.96 23.26 -0.26
C MET A 1 -2.11 23.44 -1.50
N VAL A 2 -1.45 22.37 -1.92
CA VAL A 2 -0.54 22.36 -3.07
C VAL A 2 -0.88 21.11 -3.85
N ASP A 3 -1.43 21.26 -5.05
CA ASP A 3 -1.89 20.12 -5.84
C ASP A 3 -0.94 19.85 -7.00
N ASN A 4 -1.08 18.68 -7.63
CA ASN A 4 -0.25 18.27 -8.77
C ASN A 4 1.24 18.16 -8.44
N VAL A 5 1.56 17.73 -7.21
CA VAL A 5 2.94 17.47 -6.80
C VAL A 5 3.44 16.20 -7.48
N VAL A 6 4.67 16.23 -7.98
CA VAL A 6 5.36 15.05 -8.51
C VAL A 6 6.58 14.76 -7.65
N VAL A 7 6.64 13.57 -7.06
CA VAL A 7 7.80 13.06 -6.33
C VAL A 7 8.23 11.76 -7.00
N SER A 8 9.38 11.75 -7.68
CA SER A 8 9.78 10.58 -8.44
C SER A 8 11.28 10.33 -8.51
N LYS A 9 11.67 9.06 -8.53
CA LYS A 9 13.07 8.62 -8.73
C LYS A 9 14.03 9.15 -7.66
N ASN A 10 13.55 9.30 -6.43
CA ASN A 10 14.36 9.70 -5.30
C ASN A 10 14.84 8.49 -4.49
N ASP A 11 16.00 8.62 -3.86
CA ASP A 11 16.46 7.72 -2.79
C ASP A 11 16.33 8.49 -1.46
N ILE A 12 15.36 8.09 -0.64
CA ILE A 12 15.00 8.71 0.63
C ILE A 12 15.33 7.70 1.72
N ALA A 13 16.21 8.06 2.65
CA ALA A 13 16.68 7.11 3.66
C ALA A 13 16.79 7.75 5.05
N ASN A 14 16.50 6.94 6.07
CA ASN A 14 16.68 7.28 7.50
C ASN A 14 15.91 8.54 7.92
N SER A 15 14.67 8.67 7.44
CA SER A 15 13.78 9.76 7.85
C SER A 15 13.42 9.64 9.33
N ALA A 16 13.54 10.75 10.07
CA ALA A 16 13.18 10.80 11.50
C ALA A 16 11.66 10.72 11.74
N MET A 17 10.86 10.85 10.69
CA MET A 17 9.40 10.67 10.70
C MET A 17 9.00 9.90 9.43
N ASP A 18 8.13 10.48 8.60
CA ASP A 18 7.66 9.92 7.35
C ASP A 18 8.73 10.05 6.25
N GLY A 19 8.80 9.09 5.33
CA GLY A 19 9.60 9.19 4.11
C GLY A 19 9.06 10.26 3.16
N ILE A 20 7.78 10.13 2.81
CA ILE A 20 7.02 11.12 2.04
C ILE A 20 5.70 11.40 2.76
N ARG A 21 5.38 12.67 2.97
CA ARG A 21 4.12 13.10 3.59
C ARG A 21 3.35 14.03 2.66
N LEU A 22 2.13 13.63 2.29
CA LEU A 22 1.16 14.48 1.62
C LEU A 22 0.12 14.99 2.62
N PHE A 23 -0.06 16.31 2.67
CA PHE A 23 -1.07 16.94 3.51
C PHE A 23 -1.82 18.00 2.72
N ARG A 24 -3.06 17.70 2.35
CA ARG A 24 -3.88 18.56 1.47
C ARG A 24 -3.18 18.83 0.13
N CYS A 25 -2.80 17.73 -0.54
CA CYS A 25 -2.17 17.74 -1.85
C CYS A 25 -2.93 16.84 -2.82
N ASP A 26 -3.87 17.40 -3.57
CA ASP A 26 -4.70 16.63 -4.49
C ASP A 26 -3.97 16.37 -5.81
N ASN A 27 -4.43 15.35 -6.55
CA ASN A 27 -3.99 15.02 -7.91
C ASN A 27 -2.46 14.85 -8.06
N SER A 28 -1.81 14.33 -7.03
CA SER A 28 -0.34 14.20 -6.97
C SER A 28 0.14 12.83 -7.47
N ASN A 29 1.41 12.73 -7.85
CA ASN A 29 2.01 11.51 -8.37
C ASN A 29 3.33 11.19 -7.66
N ILE A 30 3.39 10.06 -6.96
CA ILE A 30 4.55 9.57 -6.23
C ILE A 30 5.00 8.26 -6.85
N TRP A 31 6.12 8.26 -7.58
CA TRP A 31 6.50 7.05 -8.34
C TRP A 31 7.98 6.74 -8.47
N SER A 32 8.31 5.45 -8.54
CA SER A 32 9.69 4.96 -8.65
C SER A 32 10.65 5.54 -7.62
N ASN A 33 10.18 5.84 -6.40
CA ASN A 33 11.05 6.23 -5.30
C ASN A 33 11.51 5.00 -4.53
N ARG A 34 12.71 5.09 -3.97
CA ARG A 34 13.22 4.14 -2.98
C ARG A 34 13.21 4.82 -1.63
N ILE A 35 12.42 4.29 -0.70
CA ILE A 35 12.20 4.83 0.64
C ILE A 35 12.69 3.77 1.64
N LEU A 36 13.70 4.12 2.41
CA LEU A 36 14.35 3.22 3.37
C LEU A 36 14.28 3.75 4.80
N ASN A 37 13.94 2.87 5.74
CA ASN A 37 14.15 3.10 7.17
C ASN A 37 13.53 4.43 7.66
N SER A 38 12.27 4.66 7.31
CA SER A 38 11.51 5.79 7.89
C SER A 38 11.09 5.42 9.31
N THR A 39 11.25 6.33 10.27
CA THR A 39 10.94 6.05 11.68
C THR A 39 9.44 5.88 11.91
N ALA A 40 8.62 6.61 11.15
CA ALA A 40 7.17 6.46 11.12
C ALA A 40 6.75 5.74 9.83
N ASP A 41 6.03 6.42 8.94
CA ASP A 41 5.52 5.81 7.71
C ASP A 41 6.47 5.95 6.52
N GLY A 42 6.45 5.00 5.59
CA GLY A 42 7.12 5.18 4.31
C GLY A 42 6.48 6.30 3.51
N ILE A 43 5.16 6.19 3.29
CA ILE A 43 4.33 7.23 2.67
C ILE A 43 3.07 7.48 3.52
N HIS A 44 2.84 8.74 3.88
CA HIS A 44 1.68 9.16 4.67
C HIS A 44 0.80 10.12 3.86
N ILE A 45 -0.44 9.74 3.58
CA ILE A 45 -1.41 10.53 2.81
C ILE A 45 -2.54 11.02 3.71
N ILE A 46 -2.74 12.34 3.77
CA ILE A 46 -3.69 12.99 4.67
C ILE A 46 -4.49 14.04 3.90
N ARG A 47 -5.83 13.99 4.00
CA ARG A 47 -6.75 14.92 3.34
C ARG A 47 -6.41 15.16 1.87
N SER A 48 -6.10 14.10 1.13
CA SER A 48 -5.66 14.20 -0.26
C SER A 48 -6.47 13.26 -1.15
N THR A 49 -6.83 13.74 -2.33
CA THR A 49 -7.68 13.06 -3.29
C THR A 49 -6.98 12.86 -4.63
N GLY A 50 -7.20 11.73 -5.28
CA GLY A 50 -6.71 11.50 -6.64
C GLY A 50 -5.18 11.36 -6.74
N THR A 51 -4.50 10.95 -5.67
CA THR A 51 -3.06 10.67 -5.69
C THR A 51 -2.78 9.30 -6.28
N THR A 52 -1.79 9.23 -7.17
CA THR A 52 -1.22 7.96 -7.63
C THR A 52 0.10 7.70 -6.91
N VAL A 53 0.22 6.54 -6.28
CA VAL A 53 1.44 6.02 -5.67
C VAL A 53 1.83 4.74 -6.40
N SER A 54 2.89 4.76 -7.21
CA SER A 54 3.25 3.61 -8.04
C SER A 54 4.73 3.26 -8.14
N ASP A 55 5.03 1.98 -8.28
CA ASP A 55 6.39 1.47 -8.53
C ASP A 55 7.43 1.89 -7.46
N ASN A 56 7.00 2.22 -6.24
CA ASN A 56 7.90 2.59 -5.16
C ASN A 56 8.41 1.35 -4.41
N ASP A 57 9.66 1.41 -3.95
CA ASP A 57 10.25 0.46 -3.02
C ASP A 57 10.25 1.07 -1.62
N ILE A 58 9.38 0.58 -0.74
CA ILE A 58 9.19 1.09 0.62
C ILE A 58 9.63 0.01 1.61
N LEU A 59 10.81 0.19 2.19
CA LEU A 59 11.51 -0.86 2.94
C LEU A 59 11.84 -0.40 4.36
N GLY A 60 11.40 -1.17 5.36
CA GLY A 60 11.82 -0.97 6.75
C GLY A 60 11.19 0.25 7.45
N SER A 61 9.92 0.56 7.18
CA SER A 61 9.23 1.64 7.89
C SER A 61 8.91 1.23 9.33
N GLY A 62 9.07 2.13 10.30
CA GLY A 62 8.86 1.83 11.71
C GLY A 62 7.39 1.60 12.07
N GLU A 63 6.48 2.34 11.42
CA GLU A 63 5.05 2.16 11.54
C GLU A 63 4.48 1.44 10.32
N TYR A 64 3.92 2.17 9.36
CA TYR A 64 3.31 1.58 8.17
C TYR A 64 4.16 1.82 6.93
N GLY A 65 4.13 0.89 5.97
CA GLY A 65 4.67 1.19 4.65
C GLY A 65 3.93 2.36 4.01
N VAL A 66 2.60 2.28 4.03
CA VAL A 66 1.70 3.36 3.61
C VAL A 66 0.56 3.52 4.60
N GLN A 67 0.28 4.77 5.01
CA GLN A 67 -0.90 5.12 5.80
C GLN A 67 -1.77 6.16 5.08
N VAL A 68 -3.08 5.95 5.11
CA VAL A 68 -4.10 6.85 4.54
C VAL A 68 -5.07 7.30 5.63
N LEU A 69 -5.22 8.62 5.79
CA LEU A 69 -6.02 9.25 6.85
C LEU A 69 -6.88 10.43 6.35
N ASP A 70 -7.79 10.85 7.24
CA ASP A 70 -8.56 12.08 7.17
C ASP A 70 -9.30 12.24 5.83
N GLN A 71 -10.17 11.27 5.51
CA GLN A 71 -11.02 11.29 4.32
C GLN A 71 -10.23 11.47 3.01
N SER A 72 -9.10 10.78 2.87
CA SER A 72 -8.34 10.73 1.62
C SER A 72 -8.97 9.72 0.66
N THR A 73 -9.42 10.18 -0.51
CA THR A 73 -10.29 9.39 -1.39
C THR A 73 -9.74 9.26 -2.81
N GLN A 74 -10.21 8.25 -3.56
CA GLN A 74 -9.90 8.09 -4.99
C GLN A 74 -8.38 8.01 -5.30
N ASN A 75 -7.58 7.55 -4.34
CA ASN A 75 -6.15 7.34 -4.55
C ASN A 75 -5.89 5.95 -5.14
N LEU A 76 -4.81 5.84 -5.92
CA LEU A 76 -4.36 4.60 -6.55
C LEU A 76 -3.00 4.18 -5.98
N PHE A 77 -2.92 2.98 -5.44
CA PHE A 77 -1.69 2.34 -5.01
C PHE A 77 -1.40 1.15 -5.93
N LEU A 78 -0.38 1.29 -6.79
CA LEU A 78 -0.13 0.36 -7.88
C LEU A 78 1.33 -0.12 -7.92
N SER A 79 1.57 -1.43 -7.96
CA SER A 79 2.93 -1.96 -8.24
C SER A 79 4.01 -1.51 -7.24
N ASN A 80 3.63 -1.20 -6.00
CA ASN A 80 4.60 -0.89 -4.95
C ASN A 80 5.11 -2.17 -4.27
N LEU A 81 6.40 -2.19 -3.96
CA LEU A 81 6.99 -3.15 -3.03
C LEU A 81 7.00 -2.53 -1.63
N ILE A 82 6.30 -3.16 -0.70
CA ILE A 82 6.22 -2.71 0.69
C ILE A 82 6.64 -3.85 1.60
N GLN A 83 7.79 -3.68 2.25
CA GLN A 83 8.44 -4.76 2.95
C GLN A 83 8.97 -4.37 4.33
N ASN A 84 8.87 -5.29 5.30
CA ASN A 84 9.45 -5.19 6.64
C ASN A 84 8.98 -3.96 7.43
N SER A 85 7.70 -3.58 7.31
CA SER A 85 7.15 -2.47 8.11
C SER A 85 6.78 -2.94 9.53
N GLY A 86 7.09 -2.13 10.53
CA GLY A 86 7.04 -2.50 11.95
C GLY A 86 5.64 -2.67 12.53
N LEU A 87 4.64 -1.97 12.01
CA LEU A 87 3.23 -2.15 12.35
C LEU A 87 2.43 -2.83 11.24
N GLY A 88 2.63 -2.49 9.96
CA GLY A 88 1.93 -3.14 8.86
C GLY A 88 2.25 -2.57 7.48
N GLY A 89 1.80 -3.22 6.41
CA GLY A 89 2.09 -2.82 5.03
C GLY A 89 1.31 -1.57 4.62
N ILE A 90 0.08 -1.74 4.15
CA ILE A 90 -0.83 -0.63 3.81
C ILE A 90 -1.97 -0.57 4.83
N TYR A 91 -2.18 0.59 5.43
CA TYR A 91 -3.32 0.85 6.31
C TYR A 91 -4.20 2.00 5.80
N LEU A 92 -5.44 1.67 5.43
CA LEU A 92 -6.51 2.61 5.13
C LEU A 92 -7.36 2.81 6.39
N PHE A 93 -6.97 3.78 7.21
CA PHE A 93 -7.66 4.05 8.47
C PHE A 93 -8.92 4.90 8.25
N ASP A 94 -8.81 5.95 7.42
CA ASP A 94 -9.95 6.81 7.07
C ASP A 94 -9.79 7.32 5.62
N GLY A 95 -10.80 7.05 4.80
CA GLY A 95 -10.78 7.24 3.34
C GLY A 95 -11.51 6.12 2.60
N ASP A 96 -12.20 6.47 1.53
CA ASP A 96 -12.97 5.56 0.69
C ASP A 96 -12.60 5.70 -0.79
N LEU A 97 -13.09 4.77 -1.61
CA LEU A 97 -12.89 4.74 -3.06
C LEU A 97 -11.42 4.67 -3.49
N ASN A 98 -10.51 4.28 -2.60
CA ASN A 98 -9.12 4.02 -2.95
C ASN A 98 -8.98 2.64 -3.59
N LEU A 99 -8.06 2.52 -4.55
CA LEU A 99 -7.75 1.28 -5.25
C LEU A 99 -6.32 0.84 -4.92
N ILE A 100 -6.21 -0.38 -4.39
CA ILE A 100 -4.95 -1.01 -4.00
C ILE A 100 -4.79 -2.23 -4.89
N MET A 101 -3.93 -2.10 -5.90
CA MET A 101 -3.85 -3.07 -6.97
C MET A 101 -2.41 -3.47 -7.23
N SER A 102 -2.15 -4.77 -7.36
CA SER A 102 -0.84 -5.23 -7.82
C SER A 102 0.31 -4.73 -6.95
N ASN A 103 0.15 -4.68 -5.63
CA ASN A 103 1.27 -4.40 -4.73
C ASN A 103 1.85 -5.70 -4.19
N ALA A 104 3.14 -5.69 -3.86
CA ALA A 104 3.82 -6.78 -3.17
C ALA A 104 4.00 -6.39 -1.69
N LEU A 105 3.27 -7.06 -0.81
CA LEU A 105 3.26 -6.80 0.63
C LEU A 105 3.95 -7.96 1.34
N ILE A 106 5.16 -7.70 1.82
CA ILE A 106 6.08 -8.75 2.23
C ILE A 106 6.57 -8.51 3.67
N ASP A 107 6.41 -9.51 4.53
CA ASP A 107 6.96 -9.57 5.88
C ASP A 107 6.65 -8.33 6.73
N ASN A 108 5.45 -7.77 6.55
CA ASN A 108 4.97 -6.66 7.36
C ASN A 108 4.39 -7.21 8.67
N ASN A 109 4.85 -6.67 9.80
CA ASN A 109 4.83 -7.37 11.08
C ASN A 109 3.43 -7.81 11.57
N LYS A 110 2.46 -6.88 11.69
CA LYS A 110 1.12 -7.24 12.22
C LYS A 110 0.10 -7.59 11.14
N PHE A 111 0.27 -7.04 9.94
CA PHE A 111 -0.60 -7.28 8.79
C PHE A 111 0.05 -6.75 7.52
N ASN A 112 -0.25 -7.39 6.38
CA ASN A 112 0.10 -6.84 5.07
C ASN A 112 -0.89 -5.75 4.63
N GLY A 113 -2.19 -5.98 4.79
CA GLY A 113 -3.23 -4.99 4.52
C GLY A 113 -4.19 -4.80 5.69
N ARG A 114 -4.64 -3.57 5.91
CA ARG A 114 -5.74 -3.25 6.82
C ARG A 114 -6.61 -2.16 6.21
N ASP A 115 -7.92 -2.36 6.25
CA ASP A 115 -8.88 -1.47 5.57
C ASP A 115 -10.16 -1.33 6.41
N ASN A 116 -10.49 -0.11 6.79
CA ASN A 116 -11.72 0.20 7.53
C ASN A 116 -12.96 0.31 6.62
N GLY A 117 -12.87 -0.13 5.37
CA GLY A 117 -13.97 -0.31 4.44
C GLY A 117 -14.06 0.80 3.39
N GLY A 118 -14.89 0.56 2.36
CA GLY A 118 -15.12 1.54 1.28
C GLY A 118 -14.03 1.58 0.20
N ASN A 119 -12.99 0.74 0.31
CA ASN A 119 -11.88 0.67 -0.64
C ASN A 119 -11.91 -0.65 -1.42
N ARG A 120 -11.08 -0.73 -2.47
CA ARG A 120 -10.98 -1.92 -3.32
C ARG A 120 -9.55 -2.44 -3.34
N TRP A 121 -9.41 -3.74 -3.09
CA TRP A 121 -8.16 -4.48 -3.22
C TRP A 121 -8.27 -5.46 -4.38
N ALA A 122 -7.25 -5.52 -5.23
CA ALA A 122 -7.29 -6.37 -6.40
C ALA A 122 -5.90 -6.86 -6.82
N GLY A 123 -5.69 -8.16 -6.77
CA GLY A 123 -4.48 -8.78 -7.28
C GLY A 123 -3.22 -8.24 -6.63
N ASN A 124 -3.18 -8.19 -5.31
CA ASN A 124 -1.95 -7.96 -4.56
C ASN A 124 -1.29 -9.30 -4.19
N TYR A 125 -0.02 -9.27 -3.82
CA TYR A 125 0.68 -10.38 -3.20
C TYR A 125 0.87 -10.10 -1.72
N TYR A 126 0.67 -11.14 -0.91
CA TYR A 126 0.75 -11.11 0.54
C TYR A 126 1.65 -12.27 0.98
N SER A 127 2.77 -11.98 1.65
CA SER A 127 3.72 -13.05 2.04
C SER A 127 3.18 -13.99 3.13
N ASP A 128 2.11 -13.60 3.80
CA ASP A 128 1.41 -14.37 4.83
C ASP A 128 0.20 -15.15 4.27
N PHE A 129 -0.02 -15.13 2.96
CA PHE A 129 -1.12 -15.84 2.33
C PHE A 129 -0.66 -17.17 1.73
N GLU A 130 -1.20 -18.26 2.27
CA GLU A 130 -1.06 -19.60 1.73
C GLU A 130 -2.25 -19.87 0.80
N CYS A 131 -1.97 -20.32 -0.42
CA CYS A 131 -2.98 -20.58 -1.44
C CYS A 131 -3.06 -22.07 -1.74
N ASP A 132 -4.22 -22.68 -1.51
CA ASP A 132 -4.43 -24.11 -1.73
C ASP A 132 -4.84 -24.42 -3.17
N GLU A 133 -5.66 -23.55 -3.77
CA GLU A 133 -6.17 -23.72 -5.13
C GLU A 133 -5.85 -22.53 -6.02
N MET A 134 -5.34 -22.80 -7.22
CA MET A 134 -4.95 -21.78 -8.19
C MET A 134 -5.95 -21.68 -9.34
N VAL A 135 -6.16 -20.45 -9.83
CA VAL A 135 -6.79 -20.19 -11.13
C VAL A 135 -5.69 -19.88 -12.14
N GLY A 136 -5.41 -20.85 -13.01
CA GLY A 136 -4.23 -20.78 -13.89
C GLY A 136 -2.95 -21.05 -13.10
N THR A 137 -1.88 -20.29 -13.37
CA THR A 137 -0.55 -20.53 -12.79
C THR A 137 -0.06 -19.45 -11.82
N MET A 138 -0.79 -18.33 -11.67
CA MET A 138 -0.25 -17.14 -10.98
C MET A 138 -1.23 -16.48 -10.00
N VAL A 139 -2.50 -16.89 -9.99
CA VAL A 139 -3.57 -16.25 -9.22
C VAL A 139 -4.23 -17.29 -8.33
N CYS A 140 -4.47 -16.94 -7.08
CA CYS A 140 -5.22 -17.81 -6.18
C CYS A 140 -6.72 -17.83 -6.50
N ALA A 141 -7.36 -18.97 -6.29
CA ALA A 141 -8.81 -19.09 -6.33
C ALA A 141 -9.48 -18.49 -5.08
N GLU A 142 -8.75 -18.49 -3.95
CA GLU A 142 -9.21 -18.02 -2.66
C GLU A 142 -8.97 -16.52 -2.50
N ALA A 143 -9.84 -15.86 -1.74
CA ALA A 143 -9.70 -14.45 -1.44
C ALA A 143 -8.81 -14.23 -0.22
N TYR A 144 -7.96 -13.20 -0.27
CA TYR A 144 -7.28 -12.71 0.91
C TYR A 144 -8.22 -11.80 1.71
N GLU A 145 -8.36 -12.06 3.00
CA GLU A 145 -9.18 -11.25 3.90
C GLU A 145 -8.38 -10.07 4.46
N ILE A 146 -8.77 -8.85 4.08
CA ILE A 146 -8.25 -7.62 4.68
C ILE A 146 -9.18 -7.19 5.81
N TYR A 147 -8.73 -7.40 7.05
CA TYR A 147 -9.50 -7.03 8.22
C TYR A 147 -9.51 -5.52 8.47
N GLY A 148 -10.65 -5.03 8.93
CA GLY A 148 -10.88 -3.65 9.37
C GLY A 148 -11.23 -3.56 10.84
N GLN A 149 -11.64 -2.37 11.28
CA GLN A 149 -12.23 -2.17 12.60
C GLN A 149 -13.65 -2.77 12.68
N ARG A 150 -14.09 -3.10 13.90
CA ARG A 150 -15.47 -3.55 14.21
C ARG A 150 -15.94 -4.76 13.39
N GLY A 151 -15.02 -5.65 13.01
CA GLY A 151 -15.33 -6.87 12.25
C GLY A 151 -15.57 -6.65 10.76
N LEU A 152 -15.24 -5.47 10.22
CA LEU A 152 -15.24 -5.25 8.78
C LEU A 152 -14.18 -6.13 8.11
N ILE A 153 -14.53 -6.63 6.92
CA ILE A 153 -13.65 -7.45 6.08
C ILE A 153 -13.81 -6.94 4.65
N THR A 154 -12.70 -6.50 4.04
CA THR A 154 -12.57 -6.29 2.59
C THR A 154 -11.86 -7.49 1.99
N LEU A 155 -12.19 -7.85 0.75
CA LEU A 155 -11.59 -9.01 0.08
C LEU A 155 -10.75 -8.57 -1.12
N ASP A 156 -9.56 -9.14 -1.25
CA ASP A 156 -8.88 -9.26 -2.53
C ASP A 156 -9.24 -10.64 -3.10
N HIS A 157 -10.07 -10.67 -4.14
CA HIS A 157 -10.59 -11.93 -4.71
C HIS A 157 -9.62 -12.66 -5.62
N ARG A 158 -8.51 -12.03 -6.01
CA ARG A 158 -7.59 -12.57 -7.01
C ARG A 158 -6.13 -12.33 -6.61
N PRO A 159 -5.72 -12.63 -5.36
CA PRO A 159 -4.37 -12.37 -4.93
C PRO A 159 -3.40 -13.19 -5.79
N PHE A 160 -2.25 -12.59 -6.08
CA PHE A 160 -1.17 -13.29 -6.77
C PHE A 160 -0.40 -14.14 -5.78
N ILE A 161 0.14 -15.26 -6.26
CA ILE A 161 1.00 -16.17 -5.47
C ILE A 161 2.50 -15.91 -5.69
N ASN A 162 2.84 -15.02 -6.63
CA ASN A 162 4.22 -14.69 -6.96
C ASN A 162 4.35 -13.20 -7.29
N TYR A 163 5.09 -12.46 -6.47
CA TYR A 163 5.26 -11.02 -6.63
C TYR A 163 6.17 -10.61 -7.79
N HIS A 164 7.05 -11.50 -8.30
CA HIS A 164 7.91 -11.17 -9.45
C HIS A 164 7.11 -10.86 -10.71
N VAL A 165 5.93 -11.48 -10.86
CA VAL A 165 5.00 -11.22 -11.97
C VAL A 165 4.40 -9.81 -11.87
N ILE A 166 4.25 -9.31 -10.65
CA ILE A 166 3.59 -8.05 -10.33
C ILE A 166 4.55 -6.88 -10.50
N LEU A 167 5.78 -7.03 -9.99
CA LEU A 167 6.77 -5.95 -9.98
C LEU A 167 7.56 -5.87 -11.29
N GLY A 168 7.68 -6.97 -12.04
CA GLY A 168 8.42 -6.99 -13.31
C GLY A 168 9.91 -6.68 -13.17
N ARG A 169 10.47 -6.76 -11.94
CA ARG A 169 11.86 -6.48 -11.58
C ARG A 169 12.31 -7.37 -10.43
#